data_AF-A0AA88JT92-F1
#
_entry.id   AF-A0AA88JT92-F1
#
_cell.length_a   1.000
_cell.length_b   1.000
_cell.length_c   1.000
_cell.angle_alpha   90.00
_cell.angle_beta   90.00
_cell.angle_gamma   90.00
#
_symmetry.space_group_name_H-M   'P 1'
#
loop_
_entity.id
_entity.type
_entity.pdbx_description
1 polymer ?
#
loop_
_entity_poly.entity_id
_entity_poly.type
_entity_poly.pdbx_seq_one_letter_code
_entity_poly.pdbx_strand_id
1 'polypeptide(L)'
;MMKMPDFTWMAWTWATAAFFCAIAVLLVGMWFWEYFSPGGNPRFGLLRFETTRGDRLFISLLGSAFIHLAWLGLVGPNLWWALALSVVYAIGVFRFV
;
A
#
# COMPACT_ATOMS: atom_id res chain seq x y z
N MET A 1 15.35 -24.05 -28.60
CA MET A 1 16.16 -22.97 -28.01
C MET A 1 15.32 -22.28 -26.95
N MET A 2 15.59 -22.52 -25.67
CA MET A 2 14.83 -21.92 -24.55
C MET A 2 15.31 -20.48 -24.38
N LYS A 3 14.43 -19.50 -24.61
CA LYS A 3 14.73 -18.09 -24.31
C LYS A 3 14.77 -17.93 -22.80
N MET A 4 15.86 -17.38 -22.26
CA MET A 4 15.86 -16.94 -20.87
C MET A 4 14.90 -15.75 -20.73
N PRO A 5 14.12 -15.66 -19.63
CA PRO A 5 13.24 -14.54 -19.39
C PRO A 5 14.05 -13.23 -19.26
N ASP A 6 13.64 -12.21 -20.00
CA ASP A 6 14.20 -10.86 -19.96
C ASP A 6 13.44 -10.02 -18.93
N PHE A 7 14.15 -9.50 -17.94
CA PHE A 7 13.59 -8.70 -16.85
C PHE A 7 13.82 -7.19 -17.03
N THR A 8 14.43 -6.73 -18.13
CA THR A 8 14.78 -5.31 -18.33
C THR A 8 13.58 -4.37 -18.51
N TRP A 9 12.37 -4.91 -18.66
CA TRP A 9 11.11 -4.16 -18.78
C TRP A 9 10.83 -3.23 -17.59
N MET A 10 11.41 -3.53 -16.42
CA MET A 10 11.42 -2.65 -15.28
C MET A 10 12.84 -2.23 -14.93
N ALA A 11 13.00 -0.96 -14.55
CA ALA A 11 14.24 -0.47 -13.97
C ALA A 11 14.41 -1.09 -12.58
N TRP A 12 14.97 -2.30 -12.53
CA TRP A 12 15.25 -3.04 -11.31
C TRP A 12 16.40 -2.39 -10.56
N THR A 13 16.04 -1.47 -9.68
CA THR A 13 16.92 -0.97 -8.63
C THR A 13 16.57 -1.66 -7.32
N TRP A 14 17.46 -1.56 -6.33
CA TRP A 14 17.16 -2.03 -4.97
C TRP A 14 15.87 -1.41 -4.42
N ALA A 15 15.64 -0.11 -4.68
CA ALA A 15 14.43 0.59 -4.24
C ALA A 15 13.16 0.05 -4.92
N THR A 16 13.20 -0.17 -6.25
CA THR A 16 12.07 -0.75 -7.00
C THR A 16 11.75 -2.16 -6.48
N ALA A 17 12.77 -3.00 -6.28
CA ALA A 17 12.61 -4.35 -5.76
C ALA A 17 11.99 -4.33 -4.34
N ALA A 18 12.48 -3.48 -3.45
CA ALA A 18 11.94 -3.33 -2.10
C ALA A 18 10.46 -2.90 -2.11
N PHE A 19 10.07 -1.99 -3.01
CA PHE A 19 8.67 -1.58 -3.17
C PHE A 19 7.76 -2.77 -3.55
N PHE A 20 8.12 -3.53 -4.59
CA PHE A 20 7.32 -4.70 -4.98
C PHE A 20 7.29 -5.79 -3.91
N CYS A 21 8.42 -6.03 -3.23
CA CYS A 21 8.45 -6.94 -2.09
C CYS A 21 7.51 -6.46 -0.97
N ALA A 22 7.47 -5.17 -0.67
CA ALA A 22 6.56 -4.62 0.34
C ALA A 22 5.09 -4.82 -0.07
N ILE A 23 4.74 -4.54 -1.34
CA ILE A 23 3.39 -4.81 -1.86
C ILE A 23 3.04 -6.30 -1.75
N ALA A 24 3.95 -7.19 -2.16
CA ALA A 24 3.74 -8.64 -2.06
C ALA A 24 3.52 -9.08 -0.61
N VAL A 25 4.32 -8.58 0.34
CA VAL A 25 4.16 -8.85 1.78
C VAL A 25 2.81 -8.35 2.29
N LEU A 26 2.37 -7.15 1.90
CA LEU A 26 1.07 -6.61 2.29
C LEU A 26 -0.08 -7.47 1.77
N LEU A 27 -0.03 -7.89 0.50
CA LEU A 27 -1.03 -8.76 -0.11
C LEU A 27 -1.08 -10.13 0.56
N VAL A 28 0.07 -10.74 0.81
CA VAL A 28 0.19 -12.03 1.51
C VAL A 28 -0.32 -11.90 2.96
N GLY A 29 0.03 -10.82 3.65
CA GLY A 29 -0.48 -10.54 4.99
C GLY A 29 -2.00 -10.41 5.02
N MET A 30 -2.59 -9.77 4.02
CA MET A 30 -4.04 -9.67 3.86
C MET A 30 -4.69 -11.02 3.59
N TRP A 31 -4.06 -11.86 2.77
CA TRP A 31 -4.54 -13.23 2.52
C TRP A 31 -4.55 -14.07 3.81
N PHE A 32 -3.47 -14.02 4.59
CA PHE A 32 -3.42 -14.68 5.91
C PHE A 32 -4.47 -14.12 6.86
N TRP A 33 -4.67 -12.80 6.92
CA TRP A 33 -5.69 -12.19 7.76
C TRP A 33 -7.08 -12.71 7.38
N GLU A 34 -7.44 -12.71 6.09
CA GLU A 34 -8.74 -13.21 5.64
C GLU A 34 -8.93 -14.69 5.96
N TYR A 35 -7.86 -15.49 5.88
CA TYR A 35 -7.88 -16.90 6.25
C TYR A 35 -8.21 -17.11 7.74
N PHE A 36 -7.59 -16.35 8.66
CA PHE A 36 -7.81 -16.51 10.11
C PHE A 36 -9.08 -15.82 10.62
N SER A 37 -9.43 -14.68 10.04
CA SER A 37 -10.64 -13.94 10.38
C SER A 37 -11.48 -13.78 9.12
N PRO A 38 -12.25 -14.79 8.71
CA PRO A 38 -13.16 -14.68 7.59
C PRO A 38 -14.23 -13.64 7.93
N GLY A 39 -14.39 -12.63 7.08
CA GLY A 39 -15.34 -11.56 7.33
C GLY A 39 -14.86 -10.22 6.82
N GLY A 40 -14.47 -10.14 5.54
CA GLY A 40 -14.47 -8.91 4.76
C GLY A 40 -15.86 -8.27 4.63
N ASN A 41 -16.72 -8.38 5.66
CA ASN A 41 -18.05 -7.78 5.70
C ASN A 41 -17.90 -6.28 5.45
N PRO A 42 -18.65 -5.75 4.48
CA PRO A 42 -18.62 -4.33 4.16
C PRO A 42 -18.89 -3.50 5.41
N ARG A 43 -17.96 -2.59 5.72
CA ARG A 43 -18.17 -1.62 6.79
C ARG A 43 -18.67 -0.33 6.14
N PHE A 44 -19.74 0.22 6.70
CA PHE A 44 -20.11 1.62 6.45
C PHE A 44 -19.14 2.51 7.21
N GLY A 45 -18.01 2.80 6.59
CA GLY A 45 -16.96 3.65 7.13
C GLY A 45 -17.25 5.14 6.94
N LEU A 46 -16.27 5.96 7.34
CA LEU A 46 -16.31 7.43 7.22
C LEU A 46 -16.57 7.92 5.78
N LEU A 47 -16.18 7.14 4.78
CA LEU A 47 -16.33 7.48 3.36
C LEU A 47 -17.78 7.30 2.84
N ARG A 48 -18.72 6.82 3.67
CA ARG A 48 -20.15 6.65 3.37
C ARG A 48 -20.49 5.68 2.22
N PHE A 49 -19.54 4.82 1.86
CA PHE A 49 -19.79 3.66 1.02
C PHE A 49 -19.23 2.41 1.69
N GLU A 50 -19.69 1.26 1.23
CA GLU A 50 -19.26 -0.05 1.70
C GLU A 50 -17.79 -0.29 1.36
N THR A 51 -16.93 -0.42 2.38
CA THR A 51 -15.51 -0.76 2.17
C THR A 51 -15.19 -2.17 2.65
N THR A 52 -14.57 -2.95 1.78
CA THR A 52 -13.94 -4.21 2.13
C THR A 52 -12.56 -3.97 2.73
N ARG A 53 -11.95 -5.01 3.30
CA ARG A 53 -10.56 -4.90 3.80
C ARG A 53 -9.57 -4.60 2.67
N GLY A 54 -9.78 -5.20 1.50
CA GLY A 54 -8.96 -4.96 0.31
C GLY A 54 -9.01 -3.50 -0.13
N ASP A 55 -10.21 -2.91 -0.11
CA ASP A 55 -10.40 -1.49 -0.45
C ASP A 55 -9.64 -0.59 0.52
N ARG A 56 -9.64 -0.91 1.82
CA ARG A 56 -8.87 -0.16 2.83
C ARG A 56 -7.37 -0.22 2.59
N LEU A 57 -6.83 -1.39 2.22
CA LEU A 57 -5.43 -1.50 1.84
C LEU A 57 -5.13 -0.63 0.62
N PHE A 58 -5.96 -0.71 -0.43
CA PHE A 58 -5.79 0.09 -1.64
C PHE A 58 -5.83 1.60 -1.36
N ILE A 59 -6.82 2.06 -0.59
CA ILE A 59 -6.95 3.46 -0.16
C ILE A 59 -5.72 3.90 0.63
N SER A 60 -5.22 3.05 1.53
CA SER A 60 -4.02 3.37 2.32
C SER A 60 -2.77 3.53 1.46
N LEU A 61 -2.58 2.67 0.45
CA LEU A 61 -1.48 2.74 -0.51
C LEU A 61 -1.60 3.97 -1.41
N LEU A 62 -2.80 4.24 -1.94
CA LEU A 62 -3.07 5.38 -2.79
C LEU A 62 -2.84 6.71 -2.04
N GLY A 63 -3.40 6.84 -0.83
CA GLY A 63 -3.19 8.02 0.00
C GLY A 63 -1.73 8.20 0.42
N SER A 64 -1.01 7.12 0.72
CA SER A 64 0.44 7.17 0.99
C SER A 64 1.22 7.70 -0.22
N ALA A 65 0.86 7.32 -1.44
CA ALA A 65 1.49 7.86 -2.65
C ALA A 65 1.28 9.38 -2.76
N PHE A 66 0.05 9.86 -2.52
CA PHE A 66 -0.23 11.30 -2.52
C PHE A 66 0.50 12.05 -1.40
N ILE A 67 0.63 11.46 -0.21
CA ILE A 67 1.41 12.05 0.89
C ILE A 67 2.87 12.24 0.47
N HIS A 68 3.48 11.23 -0.16
CA HIS A 68 4.87 11.32 -0.63
C HIS A 68 5.04 12.36 -1.75
N LEU A 69 4.10 12.42 -2.70
CA LEU A 69 4.12 13.43 -3.76
C LEU A 69 3.97 14.86 -3.19
N ALA A 70 3.05 15.05 -2.25
CA ALA A 70 2.87 16.34 -1.58
C ALA A 70 4.12 16.73 -0.78
N TRP A 71 4.75 15.78 -0.09
CA TRP A 71 5.98 16.02 0.65
C TRP A 71 7.15 16.43 -0.24
N LEU A 72 7.32 15.74 -1.37
CA LEU A 72 8.33 16.09 -2.37
C LEU A 72 8.10 17.51 -2.93
N GLY A 73 6.85 17.88 -3.19
CA GLY A 73 6.49 19.18 -3.73
C GLY A 73 6.63 20.34 -2.74
N LEU A 74 6.45 20.09 -1.44
CA LEU A 74 6.37 21.16 -0.43
C LEU A 74 7.57 21.22 0.53
N VAL A 75 8.17 20.08 0.89
CA VAL A 75 9.18 19.98 1.94
C VAL A 75 10.55 19.62 1.37
N GLY A 76 10.60 18.60 0.51
CA GLY A 76 11.83 18.20 -0.18
C GLY A 76 12.13 16.70 -0.13
N PRO A 77 13.39 16.29 -0.40
CA PRO A 77 13.74 14.91 -0.75
C PRO A 77 13.86 13.95 0.45
N ASN A 78 13.87 14.45 1.69
CA ASN A 78 13.91 13.58 2.87
C ASN A 78 12.51 13.02 3.14
N LEU A 79 12.29 11.75 2.77
CA LEU A 79 10.99 11.09 2.80
C LEU A 79 10.67 10.34 4.10
N TRP A 80 11.60 10.27 5.07
CA TRP A 80 11.37 9.49 6.30
C TRP A 80 10.14 9.95 7.08
N TRP A 81 9.92 11.26 7.13
CA TRP A 81 8.74 11.85 7.76
C TRP A 81 7.46 11.66 6.94
N ALA A 82 7.56 11.66 5.60
CA ALA A 82 6.45 11.32 4.72
C ALA A 82 6.00 9.86 4.92
N LEU A 83 6.96 8.96 5.11
CA LEU A 83 6.71 7.55 5.40
C LEU A 83 6.05 7.38 6.77
N ALA A 84 6.55 8.05 7.81
CA ALA A 84 5.92 8.03 9.14
C ALA A 84 4.46 8.53 9.09
N LEU A 85 4.21 9.63 8.39
CA LEU A 85 2.86 10.18 8.19
C LEU A 85 1.96 9.21 7.42
N SER A 86 2.51 8.54 6.40
CA SER A 86 1.80 7.53 5.62
C SER A 86 1.39 6.31 6.45
N VAL A 87 2.23 5.88 7.40
CA VAL A 87 1.89 4.79 8.34
C VAL A 87 0.76 5.22 9.27
N VAL A 88 0.82 6.42 9.83
CA VAL A 88 -0.27 6.96 10.68
C VAL A 88 -1.58 7.06 9.89
N TYR A 89 -1.51 7.54 8.65
CA TYR A 89 -2.65 7.60 7.74
C TYR A 89 -3.23 6.21 7.46
N ALA A 90 -2.40 5.23 7.12
CA ALA A 90 -2.83 3.85 6.90
C ALA A 90 -3.54 3.27 8.12
N ILE A 91 -3.00 3.46 9.33
CA ILE A 91 -3.66 3.03 10.58
C ILE A 91 -5.04 3.70 10.73
N GLY A 92 -5.12 5.00 10.44
CA GLY A 92 -6.39 5.73 10.43
C GLY A 92 -7.41 5.13 9.46
N VAL A 93 -7.00 4.81 8.23
CA VAL A 93 -7.86 4.17 7.22
C VAL A 93 -8.38 2.82 7.72
N PHE A 94 -7.52 1.95 8.24
CA PHE A 94 -7.95 0.65 8.76
C PHE A 94 -8.87 0.76 9.99
N ARG A 95 -8.81 1.88 10.73
CA ARG A 95 -9.59 2.09 11.95
C ARG A 95 -10.95 2.74 11.72
N PHE A 96 -11.06 3.64 10.74
CA PHE A 96 -12.21 4.52 10.54
C PHE A 96 -12.99 4.29 9.23
N VAL A 97 -12.39 3.59 8.27
CA VAL A 97 -13.01 3.21 7.00
C VAL A 97 -13.52 1.77 7.12
#